data_AF-U4PDX5-F1
#
_entry.id   AF-U4PDX5-F1
#
_cell.length_a   1.000
_cell.length_b   1.000
_cell.length_c   1.000
_cell.angle_alpha   90.00
_cell.angle_beta   90.00
_cell.angle_gamma   90.00
#
_symmetry.space_group_name_H-M   'P 1'
#
loop_
_entity.id
_entity.type
_entity.pdbx_description
1 polymer ?
#
loop_
_entity_poly.entity_id
_entity_poly.type
_entity_poly.pdbx_seq_one_letter_code
_entity_poly.pdbx_strand_id
1 'polypeptide(L)' 'MYHHRTEVWYNNDMSVGSSYQICPEADGLYCVNQQVDLSWNDHTHYFNTDLNVYGDLGCPKK' A
#
# COMPACT_ATOMS: atom_id res chain seq x y z
N MET A 1 3.51 -21.09 0.34
CA MET A 1 3.29 -19.74 -0.22
C MET A 1 3.03 -18.88 0.99
N TYR A 2 4.05 -18.17 1.45
CA TYR A 2 4.01 -17.38 2.67
C TYR A 2 4.24 -15.94 2.24
N HIS A 3 3.26 -15.07 2.47
CA HIS A 3 3.53 -13.64 2.44
C HIS A 3 4.47 -13.29 3.62
N HIS A 4 5.05 -12.11 3.58
CA HIS A 4 6.09 -11.65 4.49
C HIS A 4 5.58 -11.62 5.93
N ARG A 5 6.46 -11.90 6.91
CA ARG A 5 6.11 -11.99 8.33
C ARG A 5 5.34 -10.78 8.88
N THR A 6 5.56 -9.58 8.38
CA THR A 6 4.88 -8.37 8.88
C THR A 6 4.64 -7.40 7.76
N GLU A 7 3.44 -6.84 7.72
CA GLU A 7 2.99 -5.89 6.70
C GLU A 7 2.49 -4.60 7.36
N VAL A 8 2.61 -3.49 6.65
CA VAL A 8 2.01 -2.21 7.03
C VAL A 8 0.92 -1.92 6.02
N TRP A 9 -0.31 -1.90 6.50
CA TRP A 9 -1.49 -1.71 5.68
C TRP A 9 -2.08 -0.31 5.86
N TYR A 10 -2.32 0.35 4.74
CA TYR A 10 -2.97 1.65 4.65
C TYR A 10 -4.28 1.49 3.87
N ASN A 11 -5.38 1.90 4.48
CA ASN A 11 -6.67 2.03 3.80
C ASN A 11 -6.97 3.51 3.52
N ASN A 12 -5.99 4.19 2.90
CA ASN A 12 -5.99 5.62 2.58
C ASN A 12 -4.86 5.92 1.58
N ASP A 13 -4.63 7.20 1.28
CA ASP A 13 -3.63 7.68 0.33
C ASP A 13 -2.18 7.63 0.83
N MET A 14 -1.93 7.08 2.03
CA MET A 14 -0.61 7.03 2.68
C MET A 14 0.03 8.40 2.89
N SER A 15 -0.75 9.49 2.93
CA SER A 15 -0.22 10.83 3.20
C SER A 15 0.50 10.90 4.56
N VAL A 16 1.44 11.84 4.71
CA VAL A 16 2.21 11.98 5.95
C VAL A 16 1.27 12.28 7.12
N GLY A 17 1.32 11.43 8.15
CA GLY A 17 0.44 11.51 9.31
C GLY A 17 -0.83 10.66 9.21
N SER A 18 -1.06 9.99 8.07
CA SER A 18 -2.17 9.04 7.93
C SER A 18 -2.02 7.84 8.84
N SER A 19 -3.16 7.36 9.35
CA SER A 19 -3.22 6.14 10.15
C SER A 19 -2.92 4.91 9.29
N TYR A 20 -2.23 3.95 9.89
CA TYR A 20 -1.97 2.65 9.31
C TYR A 20 -2.16 1.56 10.35
N GLN A 21 -2.31 0.33 9.87
CA GLN A 21 -2.35 -0.86 10.69
C GLN A 21 -1.09 -1.70 10.43
N ILE A 22 -0.51 -2.26 11.48
CA ILE A 22 0.55 -3.26 11.34
C ILE A 22 -0.10 -4.64 11.39
N CYS A 23 0.11 -5.44 10.36
CA CYS A 23 -0.30 -6.84 10.30
C CYS A 23 0.93 -7.70 10.66
N PRO A 24 1.07 -8.20 11.91
CA PRO A 24 2.25 -8.96 12.34
C PRO A 24 2.32 -10.39 11.81
N GLU A 25 1.36 -10.82 10.99
CA GLU A 25 1.33 -12.15 10.39
C GLU A 25 0.99 -12.04 8.89
N ALA A 26 1.63 -12.89 8.11
CA ALA A 26 1.61 -12.91 6.65
C ALA A 26 0.22 -13.12 6.02
N ASP A 27 -0.62 -13.96 6.65
CA ASP A 27 -1.83 -14.48 6.02
C ASP A 27 -3.03 -14.50 6.97
N GLY A 28 -2.97 -13.69 8.03
CA GLY A 28 -4.02 -13.60 9.02
C GLY A 28 -5.30 -13.02 8.42
N LEU A 29 -6.41 -13.78 8.49
CA LEU A 29 -7.78 -13.35 8.17
C LEU A 29 -8.33 -12.27 9.13
N TYR A 30 -7.47 -11.41 9.66
CA TYR A 30 -7.79 -10.32 10.58
C TYR A 30 -7.28 -8.95 10.09
N CYS A 31 -6.50 -8.91 9.00
CA CYS A 31 -5.87 -7.69 8.49
C CYS A 31 -6.16 -7.50 6.99
N VAL A 32 -5.13 -7.28 6.17
CA VAL A 32 -5.27 -7.06 4.72
C VAL A 32 -6.04 -8.18 4.00
N ASN A 33 -5.94 -9.43 4.47
CA ASN A 33 -6.65 -10.57 3.85
C ASN A 33 -8.18 -10.54 3.98
N GLN A 34 -8.76 -9.59 4.71
CA GLN A 34 -10.21 -9.34 4.70
C GLN A 34 -10.64 -8.42 3.55
N GLN A 35 -9.70 -7.73 2.91
CA GLN A 35 -9.98 -6.79 1.83
C GLN A 35 -9.99 -7.52 0.50
N VAL A 36 -11.10 -7.42 -0.22
CA VAL A 36 -11.30 -8.02 -1.55
C VAL A 36 -11.16 -6.96 -2.65
N ASP A 37 -10.83 -5.72 -2.28
CA ASP A 37 -10.54 -4.68 -3.26
C ASP A 37 -9.17 -4.96 -3.90
N LEU A 38 -9.21 -5.25 -5.20
CA LEU A 38 -8.05 -5.56 -6.04
C LEU A 38 -7.77 -4.42 -7.02
N SER A 39 -8.15 -3.20 -6.65
CA SER A 39 -7.94 -1.98 -7.44
C SER A 39 -6.47 -1.83 -7.84
N TRP A 40 -6.25 -1.66 -9.15
CA TRP A 40 -4.93 -1.34 -9.70
C TRP A 40 -4.40 0.00 -9.17
N ASN A 41 -5.31 0.91 -8.84
CA ASN A 41 -4.96 2.23 -8.33
C ASN A 41 -4.20 2.10 -7.00
N ASP A 42 -4.69 1.23 -6.11
CA ASP A 42 -4.09 1.01 -4.78
C ASP A 42 -2.72 0.34 -4.87
N HIS A 43 -2.49 -0.44 -5.94
CA HIS A 43 -1.20 -1.06 -6.20
C HIS A 43 -0.13 -0.08 -6.69
N THR A 44 -0.52 1.10 -7.18
CA THR A 44 0.39 2.05 -7.85
C THR A 44 0.52 3.40 -7.15
N HIS A 45 -0.27 3.64 -6.10
CA HIS A 45 -0.26 4.88 -5.34
C HIS A 45 0.43 4.70 -3.99
N TYR A 46 1.52 5.43 -3.77
CA TYR A 46 2.27 5.41 -2.52
C TYR A 46 2.56 6.83 -2.05
N PHE A 47 2.30 7.12 -0.77
CA PHE A 47 2.52 8.43 -0.15
C PHE A 47 1.92 9.59 -0.95
N ASN A 48 0.64 9.46 -1.31
CA ASN A 48 -0.12 10.39 -2.15
C ASN A 48 0.60 10.71 -3.48
N THR A 49 1.27 9.70 -4.06
CA THR A 49 2.01 9.81 -5.31
C THR A 49 1.64 8.62 -6.21
N ASP A 50 1.12 8.92 -7.40
CA ASP A 50 0.96 7.92 -8.47
C ASP A 50 2.34 7.61 -9.09
N LEU A 51 2.81 6.39 -8.90
CA LEU A 51 4.12 5.96 -9.38
C LEU A 51 4.18 5.78 -10.90
N ASN A 52 3.06 5.52 -11.59
CA ASN A 52 3.03 5.46 -13.05
C ASN A 52 3.31 6.84 -13.62
N VAL A 53 2.57 7.84 -13.14
CA VAL A 53 2.74 9.24 -13.58
C VAL A 53 4.13 9.75 -13.19
N TYR A 54 4.61 9.44 -11.99
CA TYR A 54 5.95 9.82 -11.57
C TYR A 54 7.04 9.24 -12.50
N GLY A 55 6.89 7.98 -12.91
CA GLY A 55 7.77 7.32 -13.87
C GLY A 55 7.70 7.94 -15.27
N ASP A 56 6.49 8.18 -15.78
CA ASP A 56 6.25 8.79 -17.09
C ASP A 56 6.82 10.21 -17.19
N LEU A 57 6.84 10.95 -16.08
CA LEU A 57 7.47 12.27 -15.98
C LEU A 57 9.01 12.22 -15.84
N GLY A 58 9.61 11.04 -15.88
CA GLY A 58 11.06 10.87 -15.81
C GLY A 58 11.63 10.96 -14.40
N CYS A 59 10.87 10.55 -13.39
CA CYS A 59 11.29 10.52 -11.98
C CYS A 59 11.79 11.89 -11.47
N PRO A 60 10.95 12.93 -11.47
CA PRO A 60 11.33 14.26 -11.00
C PRO A 60 11.72 14.21 -9.52
N LYS A 61 12.83 14.84 -9.13
CA LYS A 61 13.20 14.92 -7.70
C LYS A 61 12.09 15.66 -6.94
N LYS A 62 11.60 15.04 -5.86
CA LYS A 62 10.72 15.69 -4.87
C LYS A 62 11.43 16.81 -4.13
#